data_AF-A0A1B8NWD0-F1
#
_entry.id   AF-A0A1B8NWD0-F1
#
_cell.length_a   1.000
_cell.length_b   1.000
_cell.length_c   1.000
_cell.angle_alpha   90.00
_cell.angle_beta   90.00
_cell.angle_gamma   90.00
#
_symmetry.space_group_name_H-M   'P 1'
#
loop_
_entity.id
_entity.type
_entity.pdbx_description
1 polymer ?
#
loop_
_entity_poly.entity_id
_entity_poly.type
_entity_poly.pdbx_seq_one_letter_code
_entity_poly.pdbx_strand_id
1 'polypeptide(L)'
;MPIDQGWLEGARRLVSPNQDVRPEGEISLLVLHSISLPPGQFSGDAIERLFTNRLDAEAHPYFAAISGLRVSAHLLIRRDGGCVQFVPFTARAWHAGRSWWRDGQRWRRALNDFSVGIELEGMR
;
A
#
# COMPACT_ATOMS: atom_id res chain seq x y z
N MET A 1 13.90 -12.71 6.15
CA MET A 1 12.73 -12.72 7.06
C MET A 1 11.71 -13.67 6.48
N PRO A 2 11.22 -14.65 7.24
CA PRO A 2 10.15 -15.55 6.81
C PRO A 2 8.82 -14.81 6.69
N ILE A 3 7.90 -15.44 5.95
CA ILE A 3 6.51 -14.99 5.80
C ILE A 3 5.64 -16.10 6.39
N ASP A 4 4.81 -15.76 7.37
CA ASP A 4 3.86 -16.66 8.00
C ASP A 4 2.43 -16.16 7.79
N GLN A 5 1.58 -17.01 7.21
CA GLN A 5 0.19 -16.68 6.85
C GLN A 5 0.05 -15.35 6.06
N GLY A 6 1.01 -15.05 5.19
CA GLY A 6 1.04 -13.82 4.39
C GLY A 6 1.61 -12.59 5.11
N TRP A 7 2.05 -12.71 6.37
CA TRP A 7 2.67 -11.64 7.14
C TRP A 7 4.19 -11.82 7.23
N LEU A 8 4.92 -10.76 6.92
CA LEU A 8 6.38 -10.70 7.01
C LEU A 8 6.81 -10.62 8.47
N GLU A 9 7.67 -11.54 8.90
CA GLU A 9 8.28 -11.47 10.23
C GLU A 9 9.12 -10.20 10.38
N GLY A 10 9.00 -9.53 11.52
CA GLY A 10 9.71 -8.28 11.82
C GLY A 10 9.03 -7.01 11.30
N ALA A 11 8.03 -7.12 10.41
CA ALA A 11 7.21 -5.96 10.05
C ALA A 11 6.18 -5.65 11.15
N ARG A 12 6.03 -4.38 11.50
CA ARG A 12 4.95 -3.95 12.39
C ARG A 12 3.62 -4.11 11.67
N ARG A 13 2.72 -4.91 12.24
CA ARG A 13 1.39 -5.13 11.66
C ARG A 13 0.46 -3.98 12.03
N LEU A 14 -0.16 -3.37 11.04
CA LEU A 14 -1.22 -2.38 11.21
C LEU A 14 -2.34 -2.66 10.21
N VAL A 15 -3.26 -3.55 10.59
CA VAL A 15 -4.24 -4.11 9.66
C VAL A 15 -5.14 -3.02 9.06
N SER A 16 -5.12 -2.92 7.73
CA SER A 16 -6.00 -2.01 6.99
C SER A 16 -7.36 -2.65 6.72
N PRO A 17 -8.48 -1.92 6.80
CA PRO A 17 -9.77 -2.39 6.32
C PRO A 17 -9.90 -2.35 4.78
N ASN A 18 -8.95 -1.71 4.07
CA ASN A 18 -9.00 -1.50 2.62
C ASN A 18 -8.40 -2.68 1.86
N GLN A 19 -8.94 -3.87 2.09
CA GLN A 19 -8.48 -5.11 1.48
C GLN A 19 -9.64 -6.07 1.24
N ASP A 20 -9.45 -6.98 0.30
CA ASP A 20 -10.39 -8.06 0.01
C ASP A 20 -9.67 -9.27 -0.61
N VAL A 21 -10.45 -10.27 -1.04
CA VAL A 21 -9.92 -11.51 -1.61
C VAL A 21 -9.44 -11.27 -3.04
N ARG A 22 -8.27 -11.84 -3.38
CA ARG A 22 -7.78 -11.89 -4.76
C ARG A 22 -8.71 -12.77 -5.61
N PRO A 23 -9.19 -12.31 -6.79
CA PRO A 23 -10.12 -13.09 -7.60
C PRO A 23 -9.62 -14.50 -7.96
N GLU A 24 -8.34 -14.63 -8.27
CA GLU A 24 -7.71 -15.90 -8.68
C GLU A 24 -6.64 -16.40 -7.70
N GLY A 25 -6.42 -15.69 -6.59
CA GLY A 25 -5.32 -16.01 -5.65
C GLY A 25 -3.91 -15.79 -6.21
N GLU A 26 -3.77 -15.30 -7.45
CA GLU A 26 -2.48 -15.09 -8.10
C GLU A 26 -1.65 -14.00 -7.42
N ILE A 27 -0.34 -14.22 -7.31
CA ILE A 27 0.64 -13.21 -6.94
C ILE A 27 1.85 -13.36 -7.88
N SER A 28 1.98 -12.45 -8.83
CA SER A 28 3.00 -12.55 -9.90
C SER A 28 3.60 -11.22 -10.32
N LEU A 29 3.18 -10.11 -9.68
CA LEU A 29 3.69 -8.77 -9.97
C LEU A 29 4.05 -8.03 -8.68
N LEU A 30 5.17 -7.33 -8.68
CA LEU A 30 5.52 -6.34 -7.66
C LEU A 30 5.29 -4.95 -8.23
N VAL A 31 4.59 -4.08 -7.49
CA VAL A 31 4.45 -2.67 -7.85
C VAL A 31 5.09 -1.83 -6.74
N LEU A 32 6.16 -1.12 -7.10
CA LEU A 32 6.84 -0.18 -6.22
C LEU A 32 6.24 1.22 -6.39
N HIS A 33 5.93 1.85 -5.26
CA HIS A 33 5.42 3.22 -5.18
C HIS A 33 6.32 4.05 -4.27
N SER A 34 6.13 5.37 -4.32
CA SER A 34 6.77 6.33 -3.43
C SER A 34 5.71 7.26 -2.88
N ILE A 35 5.74 7.49 -1.56
CA ILE A 35 4.75 8.32 -0.87
C ILE A 35 5.40 9.12 0.26
N SER A 36 4.95 10.37 0.42
CA SER A 36 5.20 11.22 1.59
C SER A 36 3.92 11.98 1.93
N LEU A 37 3.58 12.05 3.22
CA LEU A 37 2.39 12.74 3.69
C LEU A 37 2.67 13.52 4.99
N PRO A 38 2.45 14.86 4.99
CA PRO A 38 2.20 15.71 3.81
C PRO A 38 3.29 15.57 2.73
N PRO A 39 3.03 15.99 1.47
CA PRO A 39 4.01 15.86 0.40
C PRO A 39 5.38 16.46 0.79
N GLY A 40 6.45 15.68 0.62
CA GLY A 40 7.81 16.09 0.98
C GLY A 40 8.14 16.03 2.48
N GLN A 41 7.20 15.59 3.33
CA GLN A 41 7.42 15.38 4.76
C GLN A 41 7.46 13.88 5.08
N PHE A 42 8.32 13.51 6.04
CA PHE A 42 8.63 12.12 6.38
C PHE A 42 8.46 11.87 7.88
N SER A 43 8.48 10.60 8.29
CA SER A 43 8.53 10.15 9.69
C SER A 43 7.26 10.39 10.53
N GLY A 44 6.17 10.90 9.94
CA GLY A 44 4.86 11.02 10.58
C GLY A 44 3.99 9.76 10.46
N ASP A 45 2.79 9.78 11.03
CA ASP A 45 1.83 8.66 10.94
C ASP A 45 0.75 8.85 9.86
N ALA A 46 0.81 9.93 9.09
CA ALA A 46 -0.22 10.27 8.09
C ALA A 46 -0.42 9.19 7.03
N ILE A 47 0.65 8.53 6.56
CA ILE A 47 0.54 7.41 5.61
C ILE A 47 -0.21 6.23 6.24
N GLU A 48 0.11 5.90 7.48
CA GLU A 48 -0.59 4.85 8.22
C GLU A 48 -2.06 5.18 8.43
N ARG A 49 -2.38 6.45 8.74
CA ARG A 49 -3.74 6.93 8.89
C ARG A 49 -4.51 6.89 7.57
N LEU A 50 -3.90 7.31 6.46
CA LEU A 50 -4.51 7.20 5.13
C LEU A 50 -4.88 5.75 4.82
N PHE A 51 -3.92 4.84 4.97
CA PHE A 51 -4.14 3.42 4.65
C PHE A 51 -5.09 2.72 5.60
N THR A 52 -5.45 3.33 6.73
CA THR A 52 -6.40 2.77 7.70
C THR A 52 -7.70 3.57 7.82
N ASN A 53 -7.98 4.49 6.88
CA ASN A 53 -9.17 5.36 6.89
C ASN A 53 -9.31 6.23 8.16
N ARG A 54 -8.19 6.67 8.72
CA ARG A 54 -8.12 7.50 9.94
C ARG A 54 -7.44 8.85 9.70
N LEU A 55 -7.24 9.24 8.44
CA LEU A 55 -6.59 10.50 8.11
C LEU A 55 -7.53 11.65 8.43
N ASP A 56 -7.09 12.53 9.32
CA ASP A 56 -7.80 13.76 9.67
C ASP A 56 -7.71 14.75 8.51
N ALA A 57 -8.86 15.15 7.96
CA ALA A 57 -8.97 16.07 6.84
C ALA A 57 -8.52 17.50 7.20
N GLU A 58 -8.64 17.88 8.48
CA GLU A 58 -8.37 19.25 8.95
C GLU A 58 -6.91 19.43 9.39
N ALA A 59 -6.19 18.33 9.65
CA ALA A 59 -4.81 18.38 10.13
C ALA A 59 -3.80 18.95 9.12
N HIS A 60 -4.11 18.96 7.82
CA HIS A 60 -3.28 19.59 6.79
C HIS A 60 -4.11 19.90 5.53
N PRO A 61 -3.90 21.04 4.82
CA PRO A 61 -4.68 21.40 3.63
C PRO A 61 -4.70 20.32 2.53
N TYR A 62 -3.60 19.58 2.37
CA TYR A 62 -3.52 18.47 1.42
C TYR A 62 -4.43 17.28 1.78
N PHE A 63 -4.68 17.06 3.08
CA PHE A 63 -5.41 15.87 3.55
C PHE A 63 -6.89 15.92 3.21
N ALA A 64 -7.49 17.11 3.14
CA ALA A 64 -8.89 17.28 2.75
C ALA A 64 -9.23 16.60 1.41
N ALA A 65 -8.28 16.58 0.46
CA ALA A 65 -8.48 15.96 -0.85
C ALA A 65 -8.37 14.43 -0.85
N ILE A 66 -7.73 13.84 0.15
CA ILE A 66 -7.36 12.42 0.16
C ILE A 66 -7.94 11.61 1.33
N SER A 67 -8.46 12.26 2.36
CA SER A 67 -9.01 11.61 3.57
C SER A 67 -10.18 10.68 3.29
N GLY A 68 -10.95 10.95 2.23
CA GLY A 68 -12.06 10.11 1.77
C GLY A 68 -11.63 8.93 0.90
N LEU A 69 -10.36 8.83 0.51
CA LEU A 69 -9.87 7.72 -0.32
C LEU A 69 -9.83 6.42 0.49
N ARG A 70 -10.24 5.33 -0.15
CA ARG A 70 -10.08 3.98 0.37
C ARG A 70 -8.94 3.30 -0.38
N VAL A 71 -7.75 3.43 0.17
CA VAL A 71 -6.50 2.92 -0.42
C VAL A 71 -5.64 2.25 0.64
N SER A 72 -4.75 1.36 0.21
CA SER A 72 -3.74 0.73 1.08
C SER A 72 -2.67 0.06 0.22
N ALA A 73 -1.49 -0.15 0.78
CA ALA A 73 -0.47 -1.04 0.24
C ALA A 73 -0.31 -2.30 1.10
N HIS A 74 0.52 -3.25 0.65
CA HIS A 74 0.89 -4.37 1.51
C HIS A 74 1.91 -3.89 2.53
N LEU A 75 2.97 -3.22 2.07
CA LEU A 75 4.05 -2.71 2.91
C LEU A 75 4.26 -1.21 2.74
N LEU A 76 4.67 -0.56 3.83
CA LEU A 76 5.37 0.73 3.83
C LEU A 76 6.76 0.52 4.42
N ILE A 77 7.79 0.91 3.67
CA ILE A 77 9.17 0.95 4.14
C ILE A 77 9.52 2.41 4.44
N ARG A 78 9.78 2.69 5.71
CA ARG A 78 10.14 4.00 6.25
C ARG A 78 11.58 4.36 5.92
N ARG A 79 11.91 5.65 6.03
CA ARG A 79 13.27 6.17 5.77
C ARG A 79 14.32 5.58 6.71
N ASP A 80 13.95 5.22 7.93
CA ASP A 80 14.81 4.56 8.92
C ASP A 80 14.94 3.04 8.72
N GLY A 81 14.33 2.49 7.65
CA GLY A 81 14.28 1.06 7.38
C GLY A 81 13.15 0.32 8.12
N GLY A 82 12.38 1.03 8.94
CA GLY A 82 11.20 0.49 9.59
C GLY A 82 10.18 -0.02 8.57
N CYS A 83 9.60 -1.19 8.84
CA CYS A 83 8.64 -1.82 7.94
C CYS A 83 7.28 -1.93 8.62
N VAL A 84 6.24 -1.45 7.94
CA VAL A 84 4.84 -1.58 8.37
C VAL A 84 4.10 -2.42 7.34
N GLN A 85 3.39 -3.45 7.78
CA GLN A 85 2.53 -4.25 6.92
C GLN A 85 1.06 -4.00 7.24
N PHE A 86 0.27 -3.68 6.21
CA PHE A 86 -1.15 -3.38 6.36
C PHE A 86 -2.07 -4.51 5.90
N VAL A 87 -1.63 -5.26 4.90
CA VAL A 87 -2.42 -6.31 4.24
C VAL A 87 -1.51 -7.55 4.09
N PRO A 88 -1.98 -8.76 4.45
CA PRO A 88 -1.22 -9.98 4.20
C PRO A 88 -1.05 -10.18 2.69
N PHE A 89 0.08 -10.70 2.24
CA PHE A 89 0.37 -10.84 0.80
C PHE A 89 -0.67 -11.70 0.05
N THR A 90 -1.34 -12.60 0.76
CA THR A 90 -2.41 -13.46 0.25
C THR A 90 -3.70 -12.70 -0.06
N ALA A 91 -3.93 -11.54 0.55
CA ALA A 91 -5.06 -10.67 0.27
C ALA A 91 -4.72 -9.61 -0.79
N ARG A 92 -5.75 -8.98 -1.35
CA ARG A 92 -5.64 -7.90 -2.31
C ARG A 92 -5.69 -6.55 -1.59
N ALA A 93 -4.59 -5.80 -1.60
CA ALA A 93 -4.56 -4.41 -1.19
C ALA A 93 -5.00 -3.45 -2.32
N TRP A 94 -5.51 -2.28 -1.98
CA TRP A 94 -5.99 -1.28 -2.96
C TRP A 94 -4.96 -0.17 -3.24
N HIS A 95 -3.94 -0.45 -4.07
CA HIS A 95 -2.82 0.48 -4.31
C HIS A 95 -2.66 0.95 -5.77
N ALA A 96 -3.06 0.16 -6.76
CA ALA A 96 -2.76 0.43 -8.17
C ALA A 96 -3.86 1.24 -8.89
N GLY A 97 -5.05 1.38 -8.31
CA GLY A 97 -6.20 2.02 -8.96
C GLY A 97 -6.48 1.47 -10.37
N ARG A 98 -6.92 2.35 -11.29
CA ARG A 98 -7.09 2.01 -12.71
C ARG A 98 -5.71 1.85 -13.35
N SER A 99 -5.36 0.62 -13.69
CA SER A 99 -3.99 0.25 -14.05
C SER A 99 -3.94 -0.88 -15.08
N TRP A 100 -2.82 -0.90 -15.82
CA TRP A 100 -2.50 -1.93 -16.82
C TRP A 100 -1.00 -2.10 -17.00
N TRP A 101 -0.58 -3.32 -17.30
CA TRP A 101 0.81 -3.69 -17.54
C TRP A 101 0.90 -4.75 -18.64
N ARG A 102 1.98 -4.73 -19.43
CA ARG A 102 2.23 -5.75 -20.44
C ARG A 102 3.23 -6.78 -19.91
N ASP A 103 2.79 -8.02 -19.70
CA ASP A 103 3.61 -9.12 -19.19
C ASP A 103 4.43 -9.81 -20.31
N GLY A 104 4.99 -9.01 -21.22
CA GLY A 104 5.64 -9.47 -22.45
C GLY A 104 4.63 -9.84 -23.54
N GLN A 105 3.68 -10.74 -23.25
CA GLN A 105 2.78 -11.29 -24.27
C GLN A 105 1.40 -10.63 -24.33
N ARG A 106 0.82 -10.25 -23.19
CA ARG A 106 -0.54 -9.69 -23.13
C ARG A 106 -0.62 -8.44 -22.26
N TRP A 107 -1.63 -7.62 -22.53
CA TRP A 107 -2.01 -6.54 -21.62
C TRP A 107 -2.86 -7.11 -20.49
N ARG A 108 -2.40 -6.91 -19.27
CA ARG A 108 -3.14 -7.20 -18.04
C ARG A 108 -3.68 -5.90 -17.46
N ARG A 109 -4.85 -5.95 -16.83
CA ARG A 109 -5.53 -4.80 -16.20
C ARG A 109 -5.81 -5.10 -14.73
N ALA A 110 -6.22 -4.10 -13.97
CA ALA A 110 -6.58 -4.24 -12.55
C ALA A 110 -5.44 -4.87 -11.72
N LEU A 111 -4.28 -4.20 -11.71
CA LEU A 111 -3.04 -4.82 -11.20
C LEU A 111 -3.14 -5.27 -9.75
N ASN A 112 -4.00 -4.68 -8.92
CA ASN A 112 -4.24 -5.14 -7.55
C ASN A 112 -4.53 -6.65 -7.49
N ASP A 113 -5.24 -7.20 -8.47
CA ASP A 113 -5.70 -8.60 -8.49
C ASP A 113 -4.57 -9.60 -8.32
N PHE A 114 -3.39 -9.29 -8.87
CA PHE A 114 -2.24 -10.20 -8.93
C PHE A 114 -0.92 -9.57 -8.48
N SER A 115 -0.96 -8.37 -7.88
CA SER A 115 0.24 -7.67 -7.44
C SER A 115 0.34 -7.43 -5.94
N VAL A 116 1.60 -7.34 -5.49
CA VAL A 116 1.98 -6.81 -4.20
C VAL A 116 2.44 -5.35 -4.38
N GLY A 117 1.71 -4.41 -3.79
CA GLY A 117 2.14 -3.02 -3.63
C GLY A 117 3.06 -2.81 -2.43
N ILE A 118 4.24 -2.23 -2.66
CA ILE A 118 5.16 -1.75 -1.62
C ILE A 118 5.35 -0.25 -1.81
N GLU A 119 5.14 0.50 -0.72
CA GLU A 119 5.34 1.94 -0.64
C GLU A 119 6.70 2.22 0.00
N LEU A 120 7.52 3.04 -0.66
CA LEU A 120 8.73 3.58 -0.06
C LEU A 120 8.43 4.99 0.43
N GLU A 121 8.73 5.27 1.70
CA GLU A 121 8.62 6.63 2.23
C GLU A 121 9.66 7.52 1.52
N GLY A 122 9.18 8.52 0.79
CA GLY A 122 10.04 9.31 -0.06
C GLY A 122 9.29 10.29 -0.95
N MET A 123 10.07 10.93 -1.82
CA MET A 123 9.59 11.76 -2.91
C MET A 123 10.20 11.23 -4.21
N ARG A 124 9.50 11.43 -5.33
CA ARG A 124 10.01 11.14 -6.67
C ARG A 124 10.89 12.28 -7.16
#